data_AF-A0A6S8B6M1-F1
#
_entry.id   AF-A0A6S8B6M1-F1
#
_cell.length_a   1.000
_cell.length_b   1.000
_cell.length_c   1.000
_cell.angle_alpha   90.00
_cell.angle_beta   90.00
_cell.angle_gamma   90.00
#
_symmetry.space_group_name_H-M   'P 1'
#
loop_
_entity.id
_entity.type
_entity.pdbx_description
1 polymer ?
#
loop_
_entity_poly.entity_id
_entity_poly.type
_entity_poly.pdbx_seq_one_letter_code
_entity_poly.pdbx_strand_id
1 'polypeptide(L)'
;MATLDRGIAGVYHLFQEYFDDDKTAYVLSSDHGMGNKGAHGDGDPTNTRTPIIAWGAGIEPSKIKKRTIAKSIIDSGFTADEEEAFTEDWGLSHLERRDIEQADIAPLLSSLIGIPVPANSIGVLPLAHLKRNNYRAKAYISNAKQLVKQVEFKESNRKARLLWFFPFEEFQQALPELDAAEKAFADGEYEEAERLCANVMQVCKQALRYYQTYDRFYLLSLVILGYLGWITYTATEITFDEDHKNRQSWTKLSLATLLFFGILFIIQVIEQAPINYFAYWFFPAMFWTGSTRRHGIYSHWLSLAKANGPSLRKLIAYLIGLQMMVLGYTYREIYTVIFCGLGVWIFTVPELRGKMLSGKRKVSFQSHTGKIVSFPAKAIYVAWFTLCLVLGSFTLLPLEINDSAVLMSVGAILVLSILLLVYSTDVVGFSVFRGLQCFRRFGNPFDFIEREL
;
A
#
# COMPACT_ATOMS: atom_id res chain seq x y z
N MET A 1 20.80 -18.54 -11.84
CA MET A 1 19.87 -19.24 -12.74
C MET A 1 20.35 -20.63 -13.15
N ALA A 2 21.61 -20.84 -13.57
CA ALA A 2 22.12 -22.17 -13.99
C ALA A 2 22.01 -23.31 -12.95
N THR A 3 21.91 -23.01 -11.65
CA THR A 3 21.69 -24.03 -10.61
C THR A 3 20.23 -24.49 -10.55
N LEU A 4 19.28 -23.55 -10.69
CA LEU A 4 17.85 -23.88 -10.70
C LEU A 4 17.48 -24.72 -11.92
N ASP A 5 17.96 -24.31 -13.09
CA ASP A 5 17.71 -25.01 -14.36
C ASP A 5 18.23 -26.46 -14.32
N ARG A 6 19.47 -26.66 -13.84
CA ARG A 6 20.03 -28.00 -13.59
C ARG A 6 19.21 -28.81 -12.58
N GLY A 7 18.68 -28.15 -11.56
CA GLY A 7 17.79 -28.79 -10.58
C GLY A 7 16.49 -29.28 -11.21
N ILE A 8 15.85 -28.45 -12.03
CA ILE A 8 14.62 -28.80 -12.77
C ILE A 8 14.89 -29.97 -13.72
N ALA A 9 15.98 -29.92 -14.48
CA ALA A 9 16.39 -31.01 -15.37
C ALA A 9 16.62 -32.32 -14.59
N GLY A 10 17.30 -32.26 -13.44
CA GLY A 10 17.52 -33.42 -12.57
C GLY A 10 16.21 -34.03 -12.06
N VAL A 11 15.26 -33.20 -11.60
CA VAL A 11 13.94 -33.67 -11.16
C VAL A 11 13.15 -34.29 -12.32
N TYR A 12 13.18 -33.66 -13.50
CA TYR A 12 12.53 -34.20 -14.69
C TYR A 12 13.08 -35.60 -15.03
N HIS A 13 14.40 -35.76 -15.12
CA HIS A 13 15.00 -37.07 -15.41
C HIS A 13 14.70 -38.11 -14.35
N LEU A 14 14.72 -37.75 -13.06
CA LEU A 14 14.37 -38.65 -11.96
C LEU A 14 12.94 -39.21 -12.11
N PHE A 15 11.97 -38.35 -12.43
CA PHE A 15 10.58 -38.78 -12.62
C PHE A 15 10.41 -39.65 -13.88
N GLN A 16 11.07 -39.27 -14.99
CA GLN A 16 11.01 -40.07 -16.21
C GLN A 16 11.62 -41.46 -16.02
N GLU A 17 12.76 -41.57 -15.34
CA GLU A 17 13.41 -42.86 -15.06
C GLU A 17 12.60 -43.74 -14.10
N TYR A 18 11.92 -43.14 -13.12
CA TYR A 18 11.15 -43.88 -12.12
C TYR A 18 9.80 -44.40 -12.65
N PHE A 19 9.04 -43.56 -13.36
CA PHE A 19 7.69 -43.91 -13.83
C PHE A 19 7.67 -44.54 -15.23
N ASP A 20 8.52 -44.05 -16.15
CA ASP A 20 8.71 -44.54 -17.52
C ASP A 20 7.40 -44.84 -18.29
N ASP A 21 6.37 -43.99 -18.14
CA ASP A 21 5.04 -44.22 -18.71
C ASP A 21 4.43 -43.05 -19.50
N ASP A 22 5.16 -41.93 -19.64
CA ASP A 22 4.70 -40.69 -20.27
C ASP A 22 3.40 -40.10 -19.67
N LYS A 23 3.01 -40.49 -18.44
CA LYS A 23 1.77 -40.01 -17.78
C LYS A 23 1.99 -38.90 -16.77
N THR A 24 3.23 -38.42 -16.61
CA THR A 24 3.52 -37.30 -15.72
C THR A 24 3.22 -35.96 -16.39
N ALA A 25 2.48 -35.10 -15.69
CA ALA A 25 2.29 -33.70 -16.04
C ALA A 25 3.20 -32.83 -15.16
N TYR A 26 3.85 -31.84 -15.77
CA TYR A 26 4.74 -30.90 -15.08
C TYR A 26 4.17 -29.50 -15.19
N VAL A 27 4.14 -28.79 -14.05
CA VAL A 27 3.73 -27.38 -13.98
C VAL A 27 4.76 -26.65 -13.11
N LEU A 28 5.51 -25.75 -13.72
CA LEU A 28 6.50 -24.90 -13.06
C LEU A 28 5.94 -23.48 -12.93
N SER A 29 6.02 -22.93 -11.72
CA SER A 29 5.62 -21.56 -11.43
C SER A 29 6.45 -20.97 -10.28
N SER A 30 6.18 -19.71 -9.93
CA SER A 30 6.71 -19.00 -8.75
C SER A 30 5.56 -18.52 -7.88
N ASP A 31 5.83 -18.28 -6.60
CA ASP A 31 4.89 -17.70 -5.64
C ASP A 31 4.68 -16.19 -5.86
N HIS A 32 5.76 -15.48 -6.21
CA HIS A 32 5.73 -14.07 -6.59
C HIS A 32 6.89 -13.72 -7.52
N GLY A 33 6.85 -12.49 -8.04
CA GLY A 33 7.94 -11.85 -8.76
C GLY A 33 8.88 -11.06 -7.84
N MET A 34 9.69 -10.17 -8.41
CA MET A 34 10.64 -9.35 -7.68
C MET A 34 10.87 -8.03 -8.42
N GLY A 35 10.63 -6.91 -7.73
CA GLY A 35 10.90 -5.59 -8.27
C GLY A 35 12.40 -5.26 -8.25
N ASN A 36 12.80 -4.28 -9.05
CA ASN A 36 14.19 -3.82 -9.20
C ASN A 36 14.83 -3.28 -7.89
N LYS A 37 14.03 -3.08 -6.85
CA LYS A 37 14.46 -2.67 -5.51
C LYS A 37 14.83 -3.86 -4.61
N GLY A 38 14.73 -5.10 -5.12
CA GLY A 38 14.94 -6.32 -4.34
C GLY A 38 13.86 -6.55 -3.27
N ALA A 39 12.66 -6.00 -3.50
CA ALA A 39 11.51 -6.13 -2.64
C ALA A 39 10.34 -6.72 -3.41
N HIS A 40 9.45 -7.41 -2.70
CA HIS A 40 8.23 -8.01 -3.23
C HIS A 40 7.08 -7.89 -2.22
N GLY A 41 5.86 -8.22 -2.64
CA GLY A 41 4.68 -8.27 -1.76
C GLY A 41 3.78 -7.02 -1.80
N ASP A 42 4.06 -6.06 -2.67
CA ASP A 42 3.13 -4.99 -3.01
C ASP A 42 2.37 -5.29 -4.32
N GLY A 43 1.60 -4.32 -4.81
CA GLY A 43 0.81 -4.44 -6.04
C GLY A 43 1.56 -4.13 -7.33
N ASP A 44 2.89 -4.00 -7.30
CA ASP A 44 3.68 -3.75 -8.50
C ASP A 44 3.56 -4.92 -9.51
N PRO A 45 3.34 -4.64 -10.81
CA PRO A 45 3.32 -5.66 -11.86
C PRO A 45 4.52 -6.62 -11.85
N THR A 46 5.72 -6.14 -11.54
CA THR A 46 6.94 -6.96 -11.45
C THR A 46 6.93 -7.91 -10.25
N ASN A 47 6.17 -7.58 -9.20
CA ASN A 47 6.01 -8.39 -7.99
C ASN A 47 4.89 -9.41 -8.12
N THR A 48 3.93 -9.17 -9.00
CA THR A 48 2.72 -10.00 -9.17
C THR A 48 2.78 -10.91 -10.39
N ARG A 49 3.66 -10.62 -11.36
CA ARG A 49 3.96 -11.51 -12.47
C ARG A 49 4.84 -12.69 -12.02
N THR A 50 4.44 -13.90 -12.41
CA THR A 50 5.20 -15.13 -12.18
C THR A 50 5.33 -15.94 -13.48
N PRO A 51 6.39 -16.74 -13.67
CA PRO A 51 6.48 -17.66 -14.78
C PRO A 51 5.41 -18.74 -14.66
N ILE A 52 4.88 -19.20 -15.78
CA ILE A 52 4.07 -20.41 -15.86
C ILE A 52 4.57 -21.23 -17.05
N ILE A 53 5.05 -22.44 -16.78
CA ILE A 53 5.48 -23.40 -17.81
C ILE A 53 4.83 -24.73 -17.51
N ALA A 54 4.08 -25.27 -18.46
CA ALA A 54 3.41 -26.56 -18.30
C ALA A 54 3.70 -27.48 -19.49
N TRP A 55 3.97 -28.76 -19.22
CA TRP A 55 4.24 -29.78 -20.23
C TRP A 55 3.91 -31.19 -19.74
N GLY A 56 3.96 -32.18 -20.64
CA GLY A 56 3.71 -33.59 -20.31
C GLY A 56 2.26 -34.03 -20.53
N ALA A 57 1.81 -35.01 -19.75
CA ALA A 57 0.50 -35.62 -19.90
C ALA A 57 -0.65 -34.62 -19.68
N GLY A 58 -1.71 -34.73 -20.48
CA GLY A 58 -2.89 -33.86 -20.36
C GLY A 58 -2.71 -32.40 -20.77
N ILE A 59 -1.48 -31.91 -20.91
CA ILE A 59 -1.19 -30.52 -21.32
C ILE A 59 -1.26 -30.37 -22.84
N GLU A 60 -1.89 -29.29 -23.29
CA GLU A 60 -1.92 -28.89 -24.71
C GLU A 60 -0.61 -28.20 -25.10
N PRO A 61 0.16 -28.72 -26.07
CA PRO A 61 1.41 -28.09 -26.50
C PRO A 61 1.22 -26.65 -27.02
N SER A 62 2.22 -25.81 -26.77
CA SER A 62 2.27 -24.46 -27.36
C SER A 62 2.44 -24.55 -28.87
N LYS A 63 1.68 -23.74 -29.60
CA LYS A 63 1.76 -23.69 -31.07
C LYS A 63 2.87 -22.75 -31.52
N ILE A 64 3.46 -23.03 -32.68
CA ILE A 64 4.39 -22.10 -33.34
C ILE A 64 3.60 -20.87 -33.81
N LYS A 65 4.11 -19.68 -33.49
CA LYS A 65 3.48 -18.40 -33.78
C LYS A 65 3.47 -18.15 -35.30
N LYS A 66 2.29 -18.11 -35.92
CA LYS A 66 2.14 -17.94 -37.39
C LYS A 66 2.19 -16.49 -37.87
N ARG A 67 1.83 -15.48 -37.05
CA ARG A 67 2.16 -14.04 -37.22
C ARG A 67 1.68 -13.19 -36.03
N THR A 68 2.50 -12.18 -35.73
CA THR A 68 2.40 -10.94 -34.91
C THR A 68 1.71 -10.95 -33.53
N ILE A 69 2.52 -10.57 -32.52
CA ILE A 69 2.24 -10.15 -31.14
C ILE A 69 1.07 -10.88 -30.46
N ALA A 70 1.40 -11.90 -29.67
CA ALA A 70 0.49 -12.42 -28.67
C ALA A 70 0.32 -11.31 -27.61
N LYS A 71 -0.65 -10.43 -27.81
CA LYS A 71 -1.04 -9.47 -26.80
C LYS A 71 -1.63 -10.29 -25.66
N SER A 72 -1.08 -10.14 -24.46
CA SER A 72 -1.69 -10.76 -23.27
C SER A 72 -3.16 -10.34 -23.21
N ILE A 73 -4.06 -11.31 -23.00
CA ILE A 73 -5.48 -11.03 -22.78
C ILE A 73 -5.69 -10.52 -21.34
N ILE A 74 -4.70 -10.72 -20.48
CA ILE A 74 -4.68 -10.28 -19.09
C ILE A 74 -4.01 -8.91 -19.04
N ASP A 75 -4.63 -7.97 -18.32
CA ASP A 75 -4.01 -6.70 -18.00
C ASP A 75 -2.85 -6.96 -17.03
N SER A 76 -1.64 -6.96 -17.57
CA SER A 76 -0.42 -7.18 -16.81
C SER A 76 0.06 -5.92 -16.10
N GLY A 77 -0.56 -4.75 -16.33
CA GLY A 77 -0.07 -3.46 -15.87
C GLY A 77 1.12 -2.91 -16.66
N PHE A 78 1.57 -3.61 -17.72
CA PHE A 78 2.64 -3.15 -18.61
C PHE A 78 2.11 -2.76 -19.99
N THR A 79 2.81 -1.83 -20.63
CA THR A 79 2.63 -1.52 -22.05
C THR A 79 3.10 -2.67 -22.94
N ALA A 80 2.63 -2.71 -24.19
CA ALA A 80 3.03 -3.76 -25.13
C ALA A 80 4.54 -3.79 -25.39
N ASP A 81 5.20 -2.63 -25.37
CA ASP A 81 6.64 -2.53 -25.59
C ASP A 81 7.43 -3.05 -24.37
N GLU A 82 6.97 -2.77 -23.15
CA GLU A 82 7.56 -3.33 -21.92
C GLU A 82 7.41 -4.85 -21.85
N GLU A 83 6.28 -5.40 -22.32
CA GLU A 83 6.07 -6.84 -22.44
C GLU A 83 7.00 -7.51 -23.43
N GLU A 84 7.21 -6.87 -24.59
CA GLU A 84 8.10 -7.38 -25.62
C GLU A 84 9.55 -7.37 -25.13
N ALA A 85 10.00 -6.24 -24.57
CA ALA A 85 11.33 -6.11 -23.98
C ALA A 85 11.58 -7.13 -22.86
N PHE A 86 10.58 -7.39 -22.01
CA PHE A 86 10.71 -8.35 -20.90
C PHE A 86 10.86 -9.81 -21.38
N THR A 87 10.30 -10.15 -22.53
CA THR A 87 10.25 -11.52 -23.06
C THR A 87 11.27 -11.81 -24.15
N GLU A 88 11.97 -10.78 -24.64
CA GLU A 88 12.97 -10.88 -25.71
C GLU A 88 14.07 -11.90 -25.38
N ASP A 89 14.62 -11.83 -24.17
CA ASP A 89 15.74 -12.65 -23.71
C ASP A 89 15.36 -14.12 -23.44
N TRP A 90 14.08 -14.48 -23.47
CA TRP A 90 13.65 -15.85 -23.17
C TRP A 90 13.95 -16.82 -24.32
N GLY A 91 14.13 -16.32 -25.55
CA GLY A 91 14.30 -17.15 -26.74
C GLY A 91 13.03 -17.94 -27.14
N LEU A 92 11.88 -17.66 -26.50
CA LEU A 92 10.60 -18.35 -26.73
C LEU A 92 9.63 -17.55 -27.61
N SER A 93 10.10 -16.48 -28.25
CA SER A 93 9.28 -15.58 -29.08
C SER A 93 8.58 -16.28 -30.27
N HIS A 94 9.10 -17.44 -30.68
CA HIS A 94 8.55 -18.30 -31.73
C HIS A 94 7.34 -19.15 -31.27
N LEU A 95 7.07 -19.23 -29.96
CA LEU A 95 5.93 -19.94 -29.39
C LEU A 95 4.77 -18.97 -29.07
N GLU A 96 3.56 -19.51 -29.10
CA GLU A 96 2.37 -18.81 -28.62
C GLU A 96 2.42 -18.67 -27.09
N ARG A 97 2.36 -17.43 -26.62
CA ARG A 97 2.27 -17.09 -25.19
C ARG A 97 0.82 -17.28 -24.71
N ARG A 98 0.66 -17.98 -23.58
CA ARG A 98 -0.64 -18.26 -22.95
C ARG A 98 -0.59 -17.85 -21.48
N ASP A 99 -1.05 -16.64 -21.18
CA ASP A 99 -1.08 -16.13 -19.81
C ASP A 99 -2.32 -16.65 -19.05
N ILE A 100 -2.20 -16.78 -17.73
CA ILE A 100 -3.27 -17.16 -16.80
C ILE A 100 -3.19 -16.29 -15.54
N GLU A 101 -4.28 -16.18 -14.80
CA GLU A 101 -4.23 -15.59 -13.46
C GLU A 101 -3.57 -16.58 -12.49
N GLN A 102 -2.89 -16.11 -11.44
CA GLN A 102 -2.28 -17.02 -10.45
C GLN A 102 -3.32 -17.97 -9.82
N ALA A 103 -4.55 -17.49 -9.61
CA ALA A 103 -5.64 -18.29 -9.07
C ALA A 103 -6.04 -19.47 -9.98
N ASP A 104 -5.74 -19.40 -11.28
CA ASP A 104 -6.10 -20.41 -12.28
C ASP A 104 -5.17 -21.64 -12.23
N ILE A 105 -4.04 -21.56 -11.51
CA ILE A 105 -3.14 -22.71 -11.27
C ILE A 105 -3.88 -23.81 -10.48
N ALA A 106 -4.68 -23.46 -9.48
CA ALA A 106 -5.42 -24.43 -8.69
C ALA A 106 -6.41 -25.28 -9.53
N PRO A 107 -7.33 -24.70 -10.33
CA PRO A 107 -8.20 -25.50 -11.19
C PRO A 107 -7.44 -26.26 -12.29
N LEU A 108 -6.31 -25.71 -12.80
CA LEU A 108 -5.43 -26.43 -13.72
C LEU A 108 -4.90 -27.72 -13.08
N LEU A 109 -4.26 -27.62 -11.91
CA LEU A 109 -3.69 -28.77 -11.19
C LEU A 109 -4.76 -29.80 -10.84
N SER A 110 -5.90 -29.36 -10.29
CA SER A 110 -7.03 -30.26 -9.99
C SER A 110 -7.51 -31.03 -11.21
N SER A 111 -7.58 -30.37 -12.37
CA SER A 111 -8.00 -31.00 -13.62
C SER A 111 -6.95 -31.97 -14.17
N LEU A 112 -5.65 -31.70 -13.98
CA LEU A 112 -4.59 -32.63 -14.42
C LEU A 112 -4.59 -33.93 -13.62
N ILE A 113 -4.90 -33.87 -12.32
CA ILE A 113 -4.94 -35.05 -11.44
C ILE A 113 -6.35 -35.63 -11.26
N GLY A 114 -7.36 -35.09 -11.95
CA GLY A 114 -8.70 -35.65 -11.98
C GLY A 114 -9.52 -35.47 -10.70
N ILE A 115 -9.23 -34.45 -9.88
CA ILE A 115 -9.96 -34.17 -8.63
C ILE A 115 -10.86 -32.93 -8.76
N PRO A 116 -11.87 -32.75 -7.87
CA PRO A 116 -12.64 -31.52 -7.83
C PRO A 116 -11.78 -30.26 -7.62
N VAL A 117 -12.20 -29.14 -8.21
CA VAL A 117 -11.58 -27.83 -7.95
C VAL A 117 -11.74 -27.48 -6.46
N PRO A 118 -10.69 -26.98 -5.76
CA PRO A 118 -10.78 -26.70 -4.33
C PRO A 118 -11.87 -25.68 -4.03
N ALA A 119 -12.63 -25.89 -2.96
CA ALA A 119 -13.83 -25.09 -2.66
C ALA A 119 -13.57 -23.57 -2.55
N ASN A 120 -12.39 -23.18 -2.07
CA ASN A 120 -11.99 -21.77 -1.92
C ASN A 120 -11.26 -21.19 -3.15
N SER A 121 -11.05 -21.99 -4.20
CA SER A 121 -10.44 -21.50 -5.43
C SER A 121 -11.41 -20.55 -6.13
N ILE A 122 -10.92 -19.37 -6.51
CA ILE A 122 -11.64 -18.40 -7.36
C ILE A 122 -11.17 -18.42 -8.81
N GLY A 123 -10.28 -19.36 -9.14
CA GLY A 123 -9.68 -19.49 -10.46
C GLY A 123 -10.62 -20.09 -11.50
N VAL A 124 -10.31 -19.80 -12.75
CA VAL A 124 -10.95 -20.36 -13.95
C VAL A 124 -9.98 -21.33 -14.59
N LEU A 125 -10.45 -22.55 -14.89
CA LEU A 125 -9.65 -23.58 -15.54
C LEU A 125 -9.14 -23.07 -16.89
N PRO A 126 -7.80 -22.94 -17.07
CA PRO A 126 -7.26 -22.36 -18.30
C PRO A 126 -7.32 -23.38 -19.44
N LEU A 127 -8.42 -23.36 -20.21
CA LEU A 127 -8.69 -24.31 -21.31
C LEU A 127 -7.56 -24.43 -22.33
N ALA A 128 -6.79 -23.35 -22.54
CA ALA A 128 -5.65 -23.33 -23.46
C ALA A 128 -4.46 -24.18 -22.98
N HIS A 129 -4.42 -24.58 -21.71
CA HIS A 129 -3.38 -25.44 -21.15
C HIS A 129 -3.78 -26.92 -21.12
N LEU A 130 -5.06 -27.25 -21.29
CA LEU A 130 -5.57 -28.63 -21.29
C LEU A 130 -5.83 -29.16 -22.71
N LYS A 131 -5.46 -30.41 -22.97
CA LYS A 131 -5.78 -31.10 -24.22
C LYS A 131 -7.28 -31.08 -24.51
N ARG A 132 -7.64 -30.83 -25.77
CA ARG A 132 -9.03 -30.83 -26.24
C ARG A 132 -9.63 -32.23 -26.19
N ASN A 133 -10.54 -32.47 -25.24
CA ASN A 133 -11.31 -33.70 -25.11
C ASN A 133 -12.61 -33.43 -24.32
N ASN A 134 -13.48 -34.44 -24.23
CA ASN A 134 -14.72 -34.37 -23.45
C ASN A 134 -14.48 -34.14 -21.94
N TYR A 135 -13.36 -34.65 -21.40
CA TYR A 135 -12.96 -34.43 -20.02
C TYR A 135 -12.76 -32.95 -19.72
N ARG A 136 -12.10 -32.21 -20.61
CA ARG A 136 -11.86 -30.77 -20.49
C ARG A 136 -13.16 -29.99 -20.34
N ALA A 137 -14.13 -30.22 -21.22
CA ALA A 137 -15.44 -29.57 -21.14
C ALA A 137 -16.18 -29.92 -19.84
N LYS A 138 -16.14 -31.19 -19.42
CA LYS A 138 -16.72 -31.64 -18.14
C LYS A 138 -16.07 -31.00 -16.91
N ALA A 139 -14.73 -30.87 -16.92
CA ALA A 139 -13.98 -30.22 -15.86
C ALA A 139 -14.30 -28.71 -15.81
N TYR A 140 -14.49 -28.08 -16.97
CA TYR A 140 -14.85 -26.66 -17.08
C TYR A 140 -16.26 -26.38 -16.53
N ILE A 141 -17.25 -27.21 -16.87
CA ILE A 141 -18.60 -27.15 -16.27
C ILE A 141 -18.53 -27.34 -14.75
N SER A 142 -17.68 -28.25 -14.29
CA SER A 142 -17.51 -28.51 -12.85
C SER A 142 -16.90 -27.31 -12.12
N ASN A 143 -15.95 -26.61 -12.75
CA ASN A 143 -15.40 -25.35 -12.22
C ASN A 143 -16.46 -24.24 -12.22
N ALA A 144 -17.28 -24.12 -13.27
CA ALA A 144 -18.37 -23.15 -13.32
C ALA A 144 -19.39 -23.37 -12.19
N LYS A 145 -19.82 -24.62 -11.98
CA LYS A 145 -20.67 -25.00 -10.84
C LYS A 145 -20.04 -24.64 -9.50
N GLN A 146 -18.76 -24.89 -9.34
CA GLN A 146 -18.05 -24.59 -8.10
C GLN A 146 -18.01 -23.08 -7.81
N LEU A 147 -17.79 -22.23 -8.83
CA LEU A 147 -17.85 -20.77 -8.68
C LEU A 147 -19.27 -20.28 -8.39
N VAL A 148 -20.29 -20.82 -9.08
CA VAL A 148 -21.71 -20.51 -8.83
C VAL A 148 -22.08 -20.81 -7.37
N LYS A 149 -21.68 -21.96 -6.84
CA LYS A 149 -21.93 -22.32 -5.43
C LYS A 149 -21.24 -21.41 -4.44
N GLN A 150 -20.05 -20.89 -4.75
CA GLN A 150 -19.43 -19.87 -3.90
C GLN A 150 -20.23 -18.57 -3.89
N VAL A 151 -20.73 -18.12 -5.05
CA VAL A 151 -21.54 -16.90 -5.13
C VAL A 151 -22.84 -17.07 -4.35
N GLU A 152 -23.58 -18.16 -4.57
CA GLU A 152 -24.81 -18.47 -3.82
C GLU A 152 -24.57 -18.48 -2.30
N PHE A 153 -23.46 -19.08 -1.84
CA PHE A 153 -23.11 -19.11 -0.43
C PHE A 153 -22.82 -17.71 0.12
N LYS A 154 -22.03 -16.89 -0.60
CA LYS A 154 -21.72 -15.52 -0.16
C LYS A 154 -22.96 -14.63 -0.15
N GLU A 155 -23.79 -14.73 -1.18
CA GLU A 155 -25.05 -14.01 -1.30
C GLU A 155 -26.00 -14.37 -0.15
N SER A 156 -26.27 -15.66 0.05
CA SER A 156 -27.18 -16.13 1.11
C SER A 156 -26.69 -15.74 2.50
N ASN A 157 -25.39 -15.85 2.77
CA ASN A 157 -24.79 -15.41 4.03
C ASN A 157 -25.00 -13.90 4.27
N ARG A 158 -24.85 -13.07 3.24
CA ARG A 158 -25.08 -11.62 3.31
C ARG A 158 -26.56 -11.30 3.51
N LYS A 159 -27.43 -11.90 2.71
CA LYS A 159 -28.88 -11.71 2.77
C LYS A 159 -29.48 -12.13 4.11
N ALA A 160 -28.92 -13.17 4.75
CA ALA A 160 -29.41 -13.66 6.03
C ALA A 160 -29.14 -12.72 7.21
N ARG A 161 -28.14 -11.83 7.11
CA ARG A 161 -27.71 -10.98 8.23
C ARG A 161 -27.95 -9.49 8.02
N LEU A 162 -27.85 -8.99 6.79
CA LEU A 162 -27.94 -7.56 6.52
C LEU A 162 -29.40 -7.08 6.58
N LEU A 163 -29.62 -5.94 7.24
CA LEU A 163 -30.94 -5.29 7.27
C LEU A 163 -31.32 -4.73 5.89
N TRP A 164 -30.32 -4.25 5.16
CA TRP A 164 -30.46 -3.76 3.79
C TRP A 164 -29.51 -4.53 2.88
N PHE A 165 -30.06 -5.53 2.19
CA PHE A 165 -29.34 -6.34 1.24
C PHE A 165 -29.61 -5.91 -0.20
N PHE A 166 -28.55 -5.65 -0.93
CA PHE A 166 -28.52 -5.40 -2.37
C PHE A 166 -27.85 -6.59 -3.07
N PRO A 167 -28.56 -7.32 -3.96
CA PRO A 167 -28.00 -8.41 -4.74
C PRO A 167 -27.13 -7.92 -5.90
N PHE A 168 -26.34 -8.84 -6.47
CA PHE A 168 -25.65 -8.64 -7.74
C PHE A 168 -26.53 -9.23 -8.86
N GLU A 169 -27.33 -8.38 -9.52
CA GLU A 169 -28.42 -8.80 -10.41
C GLU A 169 -27.93 -9.62 -11.62
N GLU A 170 -26.76 -9.29 -12.15
CA GLU A 170 -26.18 -9.96 -13.32
C GLU A 170 -25.89 -11.45 -13.05
N PHE A 171 -25.67 -11.84 -11.78
CA PHE A 171 -25.49 -13.25 -11.41
C PHE A 171 -26.74 -14.09 -11.68
N GLN A 172 -27.92 -13.59 -11.31
CA GLN A 172 -29.18 -14.31 -11.51
C GLN A 172 -29.50 -14.47 -13.01
N GLN A 173 -29.10 -13.50 -13.83
CA GLN A 173 -29.29 -13.53 -15.28
C GLN A 173 -28.37 -14.54 -15.97
N ALA A 174 -27.22 -14.86 -15.37
CA ALA A 174 -26.26 -15.81 -15.91
C ALA A 174 -26.58 -17.28 -15.57
N LEU A 175 -27.38 -17.57 -14.55
CA LEU A 175 -27.69 -18.95 -14.12
C LEU A 175 -28.27 -19.85 -15.24
N PRO A 176 -29.21 -19.38 -16.08
CA PRO A 176 -29.72 -20.20 -17.18
C PRO A 176 -28.67 -20.63 -18.21
N GLU A 177 -27.56 -19.88 -18.36
CA GLU A 177 -26.46 -20.27 -19.25
C GLU A 177 -25.73 -21.53 -18.73
N LEU A 178 -25.71 -21.75 -17.41
CA LEU A 178 -25.13 -22.97 -16.86
C LEU A 178 -25.96 -24.20 -17.22
N ASP A 179 -27.29 -24.13 -17.09
CA ASP A 179 -28.20 -25.21 -17.49
C ASP A 179 -28.09 -25.49 -19.00
N ALA A 180 -27.97 -24.43 -19.81
CA ALA A 180 -27.74 -24.55 -21.24
C ALA A 180 -26.38 -25.20 -21.56
N ALA A 181 -25.32 -24.90 -20.79
CA ALA A 181 -24.01 -25.52 -20.96
C ALA A 181 -24.04 -27.03 -20.68
N GLU A 182 -24.79 -27.47 -19.67
CA GLU A 182 -24.96 -28.90 -19.38
C GLU A 182 -25.71 -29.63 -20.50
N LYS A 183 -26.73 -28.98 -21.05
CA LYS A 183 -27.46 -29.50 -22.20
C LYS A 183 -26.57 -29.61 -23.44
N ALA A 184 -25.84 -28.54 -23.79
CA ALA A 184 -24.89 -28.54 -24.90
C ALA A 184 -23.84 -29.66 -24.75
N PHE A 185 -23.34 -29.88 -23.53
CA PHE A 185 -22.43 -31.00 -23.26
C PHE A 185 -23.07 -32.37 -23.51
N ALA A 186 -24.31 -32.56 -23.08
CA ALA A 186 -25.06 -33.80 -23.32
C ALA A 186 -25.32 -34.05 -24.81
N ASP A 187 -25.52 -32.99 -25.59
CA ASP A 187 -25.72 -33.02 -27.04
C ASP A 187 -24.39 -33.18 -27.82
N GLY A 188 -23.24 -33.20 -27.13
CA GLY A 188 -21.91 -33.35 -27.73
C GLY A 188 -21.28 -32.03 -28.22
N GLU A 189 -21.93 -30.90 -27.98
CA GLU A 189 -21.50 -29.56 -28.36
C GLU A 189 -20.53 -28.97 -27.32
N TYR A 190 -19.35 -29.60 -27.18
CA TYR A 190 -18.37 -29.25 -26.12
C TYR A 190 -17.87 -27.81 -26.17
N GLU A 191 -17.66 -27.26 -27.36
CA GLU A 191 -17.15 -25.89 -27.54
C GLU A 191 -18.19 -24.84 -27.13
N GLU A 192 -19.48 -25.14 -27.36
CA GLU A 192 -20.57 -24.27 -26.92
C GLU A 192 -20.77 -24.35 -25.40
N ALA A 193 -20.67 -25.54 -24.82
CA ALA A 193 -20.68 -25.70 -23.36
C ALA A 193 -19.53 -24.91 -22.69
N GLU A 194 -18.32 -24.96 -23.26
CA GLU A 194 -17.19 -24.16 -22.81
C GLU A 194 -17.45 -22.65 -22.95
N ARG A 195 -18.05 -22.19 -24.05
CA ARG A 195 -18.39 -20.77 -24.24
C ARG A 195 -19.37 -20.27 -23.19
N LEU A 196 -20.47 -21.00 -22.95
CA LEU A 196 -21.50 -20.66 -21.97
C LEU A 196 -20.92 -20.64 -20.55
N CYS A 197 -20.14 -21.66 -20.17
CA CYS A 197 -19.46 -21.68 -18.87
C CYS A 197 -18.47 -20.52 -18.69
N ALA A 198 -17.79 -20.06 -19.75
CA ALA A 198 -16.87 -18.94 -19.67
C ALA A 198 -17.60 -17.65 -19.27
N ASN A 199 -18.77 -17.40 -19.84
CA ASN A 199 -19.61 -16.26 -19.48
C ASN A 199 -20.07 -16.33 -18.01
N VAL A 200 -20.60 -17.48 -17.60
CA VAL A 200 -21.06 -17.71 -16.21
C VAL A 200 -19.93 -17.46 -15.21
N MET A 201 -18.73 -17.98 -15.48
CA MET A 201 -17.59 -17.82 -14.58
C MET A 201 -17.07 -16.37 -14.52
N GLN A 202 -17.10 -15.64 -15.64
CA GLN A 202 -16.80 -14.20 -15.65
C GLN A 202 -17.75 -13.43 -14.73
N VAL A 203 -19.06 -13.68 -14.83
CA VAL A 203 -20.07 -13.07 -13.96
C VAL A 203 -19.85 -13.50 -12.50
N CYS A 204 -19.54 -14.77 -12.25
CA CYS A 204 -19.23 -15.25 -10.90
C CYS A 204 -18.03 -14.55 -10.29
N LYS A 205 -16.94 -14.33 -11.03
CA LYS A 205 -15.77 -13.58 -10.54
C LYS A 205 -16.14 -12.15 -10.13
N GLN A 206 -16.98 -11.48 -10.91
CA GLN A 206 -17.47 -10.13 -10.60
C GLN A 206 -18.35 -10.15 -9.34
N ALA A 207 -19.29 -11.09 -9.24
CA ALA A 207 -20.13 -11.26 -8.07
C ALA A 207 -19.32 -11.58 -6.80
N LEU A 208 -18.32 -12.47 -6.88
CA LEU A 208 -17.42 -12.78 -5.76
C LEU A 208 -16.66 -11.53 -5.28
N ARG A 209 -16.15 -10.71 -6.22
CA ARG A 209 -15.48 -9.44 -5.89
C ARG A 209 -16.45 -8.45 -5.23
N TYR A 210 -17.68 -8.36 -5.74
CA TYR A 210 -18.73 -7.53 -5.16
C TYR A 210 -19.03 -7.92 -3.70
N TYR A 211 -19.32 -9.20 -3.43
CA TYR A 211 -19.61 -9.65 -2.06
C TYR A 211 -18.41 -9.65 -1.12
N GLN A 212 -17.19 -9.77 -1.65
CA GLN A 212 -15.95 -9.63 -0.86
C GLN A 212 -15.68 -8.18 -0.46
N THR A 213 -16.04 -7.22 -1.32
CA THR A 213 -15.82 -5.79 -1.07
C THR A 213 -17.09 -5.05 -0.63
N TYR A 214 -18.14 -5.79 -0.28
CA TYR A 214 -19.47 -5.28 0.06
C TYR A 214 -19.45 -4.18 1.13
N ASP A 215 -18.69 -4.40 2.21
CA ASP A 215 -18.63 -3.47 3.35
C ASP A 215 -17.58 -2.36 3.17
N ARG A 216 -16.86 -2.33 2.04
CA ARG A 216 -15.71 -1.44 1.83
C ARG A 216 -16.09 0.02 2.01
N PHE A 217 -17.20 0.46 1.42
CA PHE A 217 -17.65 1.85 1.51
C PHE A 217 -18.03 2.23 2.95
N TYR A 218 -18.74 1.33 3.64
CA TYR A 218 -19.14 1.52 5.04
C TYR A 218 -17.93 1.66 5.96
N LEU A 219 -17.01 0.69 5.92
CA LEU A 219 -15.79 0.70 6.74
C LEU A 219 -14.91 1.90 6.42
N LEU A 220 -14.72 2.23 5.15
CA LEU A 220 -13.93 3.38 4.74
C LEU A 220 -14.55 4.69 5.28
N SER A 221 -15.88 4.81 5.23
CA SER A 221 -16.60 5.96 5.78
C SER A 221 -16.39 6.09 7.30
N LEU A 222 -16.48 4.98 8.04
CA LEU A 222 -16.21 4.98 9.49
C LEU A 222 -14.77 5.39 9.81
N VAL A 223 -13.79 4.85 9.06
CA VAL A 223 -12.38 5.20 9.24
C VAL A 223 -12.14 6.68 8.97
N ILE A 224 -12.67 7.22 7.87
CA ILE A 224 -12.57 8.65 7.54
C ILE A 224 -13.22 9.51 8.63
N LEU A 225 -14.45 9.18 9.03
CA LEU A 225 -15.13 9.86 10.12
C LEU A 225 -14.33 9.79 11.42
N GLY A 226 -13.67 8.66 11.66
CA GLY A 226 -12.78 8.43 12.78
C GLY A 226 -11.62 9.42 12.82
N TYR A 227 -10.86 9.50 11.72
CA TYR A 227 -9.74 10.42 11.59
C TYR A 227 -10.20 11.88 11.67
N LEU A 228 -11.30 12.26 11.01
CA LEU A 228 -11.84 13.61 11.09
C LEU A 228 -12.30 13.97 12.51
N GLY A 229 -12.95 13.03 13.20
CA GLY A 229 -13.35 13.18 14.59
C GLY A 229 -12.15 13.38 15.50
N TRP A 230 -11.11 12.55 15.35
CA TRP A 230 -9.88 12.65 16.12
C TRP A 230 -9.15 13.98 15.89
N ILE A 231 -8.97 14.39 14.64
CA ILE A 231 -8.37 15.69 14.28
C ILE A 231 -9.16 16.84 14.92
N THR A 232 -10.48 16.80 14.83
CA THR A 232 -11.35 17.83 15.42
C THR A 232 -11.22 17.84 16.93
N TYR A 233 -11.27 16.68 17.58
CA TYR A 233 -11.11 16.55 19.02
C TYR A 233 -9.76 17.10 19.49
N THR A 234 -8.66 16.71 18.85
CA THR A 234 -7.33 17.22 19.18
C THR A 234 -7.22 18.72 18.94
N ALA A 235 -7.82 19.26 17.88
CA ALA A 235 -7.88 20.70 17.67
C ALA A 235 -8.64 21.40 18.82
N THR A 236 -9.72 20.81 19.33
CA THR A 236 -10.41 21.36 20.51
C THR A 236 -9.57 21.30 21.79
N GLU A 237 -8.70 20.30 21.95
CA GLU A 237 -7.76 20.22 23.08
C GLU A 237 -6.66 21.29 22.98
N ILE A 238 -6.08 21.47 21.79
CA ILE A 238 -4.99 22.43 21.57
C ILE A 238 -5.48 23.87 21.72
N THR A 239 -6.72 24.15 21.29
CA THR A 239 -7.35 25.47 21.40
C THR A 239 -8.07 25.67 22.73
N PHE A 240 -7.96 24.71 23.65
CA PHE A 240 -8.50 24.84 24.99
C PHE A 240 -7.67 25.87 25.76
N ASP A 241 -8.27 27.03 26.04
CA ASP A 241 -7.69 28.08 26.86
C ASP A 241 -8.38 28.06 28.24
N GLU A 242 -7.61 28.10 29.33
CA GLU A 242 -8.14 28.08 30.71
C GLU A 242 -9.07 29.29 31.00
N ASP A 243 -8.86 30.40 30.28
CA ASP A 243 -9.66 31.62 30.39
C ASP A 243 -11.05 31.50 29.75
N HIS A 244 -11.25 30.56 28.83
CA HIS A 244 -12.56 30.27 28.27
C HIS A 244 -13.24 29.24 29.16
N LYS A 245 -14.34 29.64 29.83
CA LYS A 245 -15.24 28.79 30.66
C LYS A 245 -15.93 27.69 29.85
N ASN A 246 -15.17 26.88 29.13
CA ASN A 246 -15.64 25.88 28.20
C ASN A 246 -15.73 24.54 28.94
N ARG A 247 -16.68 24.48 29.88
CA ARG A 247 -16.96 23.23 30.60
C ARG A 247 -17.46 22.21 29.59
N GLN A 248 -16.83 21.04 29.56
CA GLN A 248 -17.36 19.89 28.83
C GLN A 248 -18.80 19.67 29.29
N SER A 249 -19.78 19.90 28.42
CA SER A 249 -21.18 19.76 28.77
C SER A 249 -21.92 18.95 27.71
N TRP A 250 -22.93 18.22 28.17
CA TRP A 250 -23.83 17.52 27.26
C TRP A 250 -24.73 18.54 26.57
N THR A 251 -24.63 18.57 25.25
CA THR A 251 -25.47 19.36 24.35
C THR A 251 -26.43 18.46 23.58
N LYS A 252 -27.48 19.05 23.00
CA LYS A 252 -28.36 18.36 22.05
C LYS A 252 -27.57 17.68 20.91
N LEU A 253 -26.52 18.34 20.43
CA LEU A 253 -25.64 17.79 19.39
C LEU A 253 -24.87 16.57 19.90
N SER A 254 -24.25 16.63 21.09
CA SER A 254 -23.53 15.47 21.65
C SER A 254 -24.43 14.28 21.94
N LEU A 255 -25.68 14.53 22.37
CA LEU A 255 -26.69 13.49 22.56
C LEU A 255 -27.12 12.89 21.21
N ALA A 256 -27.34 13.72 20.19
CA ALA A 256 -27.65 13.26 18.84
C ALA A 256 -26.50 12.44 18.24
N THR A 257 -25.25 12.86 18.44
CA THR A 257 -24.05 12.10 18.02
C THR A 257 -23.97 10.76 18.73
N LEU A 258 -24.15 10.73 20.06
CA LEU A 258 -24.16 9.49 20.84
C LEU A 258 -25.28 8.56 20.38
N LEU A 259 -26.48 9.08 20.13
CA LEU A 259 -27.63 8.32 19.63
C LEU A 259 -27.36 7.78 18.22
N PHE A 260 -26.83 8.59 17.31
CA PHE A 260 -26.50 8.18 15.95
C PHE A 260 -25.52 7.00 15.95
N PHE A 261 -24.41 7.12 16.68
CA PHE A 261 -23.46 6.02 16.80
C PHE A 261 -24.09 4.83 17.54
N GLY A 262 -24.88 5.06 18.60
CA GLY A 262 -25.61 4.01 19.31
C GLY A 262 -26.54 3.19 18.41
N ILE A 263 -27.26 3.84 17.48
CA ILE A 263 -28.08 3.17 16.47
C ILE A 263 -27.20 2.35 15.52
N LEU A 264 -26.09 2.92 15.03
CA LEU A 264 -25.15 2.18 14.17
C LEU A 264 -24.51 0.97 14.88
N PHE A 265 -24.29 1.05 16.20
CA PHE A 265 -23.82 -0.08 17.00
C PHE A 265 -24.88 -1.17 17.07
N ILE A 266 -26.13 -0.81 17.37
CA ILE A 266 -27.25 -1.75 17.42
C ILE A 266 -27.43 -2.43 16.06
N ILE A 267 -27.35 -1.68 14.94
CA ILE A 267 -27.40 -2.24 13.58
C ILE A 267 -26.29 -3.29 13.41
N GLN A 268 -25.04 -3.00 13.76
CA GLN A 268 -23.94 -3.97 13.65
C GLN A 268 -24.13 -5.21 14.53
N VAL A 269 -24.72 -5.07 15.72
CA VAL A 269 -25.06 -6.21 16.59
C VAL A 269 -26.12 -7.08 15.92
N ILE A 270 -27.18 -6.46 15.37
CA ILE A 270 -28.26 -7.17 14.67
C ILE A 270 -27.70 -7.89 13.43
N GLU A 271 -26.83 -7.23 12.67
CA GLU A 271 -26.19 -7.79 11.48
C GLU A 271 -25.06 -8.80 11.77
N GLN A 272 -24.81 -9.11 13.05
CA GLN A 272 -23.75 -10.02 13.50
C GLN A 272 -22.39 -9.68 12.87
N ALA A 273 -22.05 -8.39 12.89
CA ALA A 273 -20.82 -7.90 12.30
C ALA A 273 -19.59 -8.54 12.95
N PRO A 274 -18.50 -8.78 12.18
CA PRO A 274 -17.24 -9.24 12.74
C PRO A 274 -16.72 -8.35 13.87
N ILE A 275 -16.05 -8.93 14.88
CA ILE A 275 -15.65 -8.19 16.09
C ILE A 275 -14.76 -6.97 15.81
N ASN A 276 -13.95 -7.02 14.76
CA ASN A 276 -13.09 -5.90 14.34
C ASN A 276 -13.90 -4.68 13.83
N TYR A 277 -15.15 -4.85 13.38
CA TYR A 277 -15.99 -3.74 12.92
C TYR A 277 -16.34 -2.81 14.07
N PHE A 278 -16.56 -3.36 15.26
CA PHE A 278 -16.83 -2.57 16.47
C PHE A 278 -15.65 -1.67 16.85
N ALA A 279 -14.41 -2.07 16.56
CA ALA A 279 -13.24 -1.20 16.76
C ALA A 279 -13.28 0.01 15.81
N TYR A 280 -13.61 -0.21 14.53
CA TYR A 280 -13.76 0.86 13.54
C TYR A 280 -14.94 1.79 13.84
N TRP A 281 -16.00 1.29 14.47
CA TRP A 281 -17.14 2.10 14.91
C TRP A 281 -16.86 2.89 16.20
N PHE A 282 -16.20 2.27 17.18
CA PHE A 282 -15.97 2.88 18.49
C PHE A 282 -15.09 4.13 18.38
N PHE A 283 -14.11 4.08 17.48
CA PHE A 283 -13.18 5.17 17.25
C PHE A 283 -13.87 6.50 16.86
N PRO A 284 -14.66 6.61 15.78
CA PRO A 284 -15.42 7.83 15.48
C PRO A 284 -16.43 8.18 16.56
N ALA A 285 -17.10 7.20 17.19
CA ALA A 285 -18.09 7.46 18.24
C ALA A 285 -17.47 8.22 19.42
N MET A 286 -16.31 7.75 19.92
CA MET A 286 -15.61 8.39 21.03
C MET A 286 -15.21 9.83 20.69
N PHE A 287 -14.53 10.03 19.56
CA PHE A 287 -13.95 11.35 19.25
C PHE A 287 -15.03 12.37 18.88
N TRP A 288 -16.06 12.00 18.13
CA TRP A 288 -17.14 12.93 17.81
C TRP A 288 -17.98 13.28 19.05
N THR A 289 -18.28 12.32 19.93
CA THR A 289 -18.97 12.64 21.19
C THR A 289 -18.09 13.51 22.09
N GLY A 290 -16.79 13.25 22.19
CA GLY A 290 -15.86 14.09 22.95
C GLY A 290 -15.77 15.52 22.39
N SER A 291 -15.69 15.64 21.07
CA SER A 291 -15.53 16.92 20.37
C SER A 291 -16.80 17.77 20.49
N THR A 292 -17.98 17.19 20.30
CA THR A 292 -19.28 17.91 20.36
C THR A 292 -19.66 18.37 21.78
N ARG A 293 -19.09 17.75 22.83
CA ARG A 293 -19.24 18.23 24.22
C ARG A 293 -18.50 19.55 24.47
N ARG A 294 -17.60 19.96 23.56
CA ARG A 294 -16.84 21.23 23.60
C ARG A 294 -17.40 22.27 22.64
N HIS A 295 -18.74 22.33 22.56
CA HIS A 295 -19.46 23.18 21.62
C HIS A 295 -19.04 24.67 21.60
N GLY A 296 -18.60 25.24 22.74
CA GLY A 296 -18.19 26.64 22.81
C GLY A 296 -16.91 26.99 22.03
N ILE A 297 -16.06 26.00 21.71
CA ILE A 297 -14.88 26.23 20.85
C ILE A 297 -15.29 26.47 19.40
N TYR A 298 -16.34 25.79 18.92
CA TYR A 298 -16.75 25.93 17.51
C TYR A 298 -17.31 27.32 17.20
N SER A 299 -18.04 27.94 18.13
CA SER A 299 -18.50 29.32 17.95
C SER A 299 -17.33 30.31 17.94
N HIS A 300 -16.28 30.05 18.74
CA HIS A 300 -15.04 30.82 18.73
C HIS A 300 -14.26 30.62 17.41
N TRP A 301 -14.11 29.39 16.91
CA TRP A 301 -13.50 29.17 15.60
C TRP A 301 -14.27 29.85 14.47
N LEU A 302 -15.60 29.83 14.53
CA LEU A 302 -16.44 30.49 13.55
C LEU A 302 -16.30 32.03 13.62
N SER A 303 -16.18 32.61 14.82
CA SER A 303 -15.94 34.04 14.97
C SER A 303 -14.55 34.44 14.48
N LEU A 304 -13.51 33.67 14.79
CA LEU A 304 -12.16 33.86 14.26
C LEU A 304 -12.11 33.76 12.74
N ALA A 305 -12.78 32.77 12.15
CA ALA A 305 -12.84 32.60 10.70
C ALA A 305 -13.52 33.79 10.00
N LYS A 306 -14.59 34.34 10.59
CA LYS A 306 -15.29 35.52 10.06
C LYS A 306 -14.49 36.82 10.25
N ALA A 307 -13.81 36.97 11.38
CA ALA A 307 -13.04 38.17 11.70
C ALA A 307 -11.71 38.25 10.93
N ASN A 308 -11.08 37.11 10.63
CA ASN A 308 -9.76 37.04 10.01
C ASN A 308 -9.75 36.26 8.69
N GLY A 309 -10.12 36.93 7.60
CA GLY A 309 -9.90 36.44 6.22
C GLY A 309 -8.46 35.95 5.92
N PRO A 310 -7.38 36.54 6.50
CA PRO A 310 -6.02 36.02 6.37
C PRO A 310 -5.80 34.62 6.96
N SER A 311 -6.58 34.22 7.98
CA SER A 311 -6.47 32.89 8.60
C SER A 311 -7.03 31.78 7.72
N LEU A 312 -8.10 32.06 6.96
CA LEU A 312 -8.63 31.12 5.97
C LEU A 312 -7.63 30.84 4.85
N ARG A 313 -6.92 31.88 4.37
CA ARG A 313 -5.86 31.72 3.37
C ARG A 313 -4.71 30.84 3.87
N LYS A 314 -4.31 30.97 5.14
CA LYS A 314 -3.30 30.11 5.76
C LYS A 314 -3.77 28.65 5.83
N LEU A 315 -5.01 28.41 6.24
CA LEU A 315 -5.59 27.06 6.28
C LEU A 315 -5.58 26.40 4.89
N ILE A 316 -6.02 27.12 3.86
CA ILE A 316 -6.00 26.64 2.48
C ILE A 316 -4.56 26.32 2.04
N ALA A 317 -3.60 27.19 2.34
CA ALA A 317 -2.20 26.96 2.04
C ALA A 317 -1.64 25.69 2.73
N TYR A 318 -2.02 25.43 4.00
CA TYR A 318 -1.65 24.21 4.70
C TYR A 318 -2.26 22.96 4.05
N LEU A 319 -3.53 23.01 3.66
CA LEU A 319 -4.18 21.89 2.98
C LEU A 319 -3.53 21.59 1.62
N ILE A 320 -3.19 22.63 0.84
CA ILE A 320 -2.42 22.48 -0.40
C ILE A 320 -1.05 21.87 -0.10
N GLY A 321 -0.35 22.36 0.91
CA GLY A 321 0.95 21.82 1.31
C GLY A 321 0.88 20.35 1.70
N LEU A 322 -0.11 19.95 2.50
CA LEU A 322 -0.37 18.55 2.85
C LEU A 322 -0.69 17.71 1.63
N GLN A 323 -1.55 18.20 0.73
CA GLN A 323 -1.88 17.49 -0.50
C GLN A 323 -0.65 17.30 -1.39
N MET A 324 0.21 18.31 -1.51
CA MET A 324 1.48 18.22 -2.22
C MET A 324 2.44 17.22 -1.57
N MET A 325 2.49 17.16 -0.23
CA MET A 325 3.26 16.13 0.47
C MET A 325 2.72 14.72 0.21
N VAL A 326 1.40 14.56 0.14
CA VAL A 326 0.76 13.26 -0.21
C VAL A 326 1.12 12.88 -1.64
N LEU A 327 0.97 13.80 -2.59
CA LEU A 327 1.35 13.59 -3.99
C LEU A 327 2.85 13.30 -4.15
N GLY A 328 3.69 13.85 -3.25
CA GLY A 328 5.12 13.58 -3.19
C GLY A 328 5.47 12.11 -2.96
N TYR A 329 4.60 11.32 -2.32
CA TYR A 329 4.79 9.87 -2.22
C TYR A 329 4.66 9.16 -3.57
N THR A 330 3.93 9.75 -4.53
CA THR A 330 3.79 9.22 -5.89
C THR A 330 4.83 9.84 -6.83
N TYR A 331 5.01 11.16 -6.77
CA TYR A 331 5.91 11.93 -7.63
C TYR A 331 6.94 12.67 -6.77
N ARG A 332 8.13 12.09 -6.62
CA ARG A 332 9.17 12.60 -5.70
C ARG A 332 9.69 13.98 -6.08
N GLU A 333 9.56 14.37 -7.33
CA GLU A 333 9.90 15.70 -7.87
C GLU A 333 9.11 16.80 -7.14
N ILE A 334 7.92 16.49 -6.65
CA ILE A 334 7.11 17.42 -5.86
C ILE A 334 7.85 17.81 -4.56
N TYR A 335 8.56 16.87 -3.92
CA TYR A 335 9.38 17.21 -2.75
C TYR A 335 10.54 18.13 -3.13
N THR A 336 11.14 17.97 -4.31
CA THR A 336 12.15 18.92 -4.81
C THR A 336 11.57 20.33 -4.91
N VAL A 337 10.38 20.48 -5.50
CA VAL A 337 9.69 21.78 -5.60
C VAL A 337 9.41 22.35 -4.21
N ILE A 338 8.94 21.53 -3.27
CA ILE A 338 8.69 21.95 -1.88
C ILE A 338 9.98 22.42 -1.22
N PHE A 339 11.08 21.66 -1.32
CA PHE A 339 12.36 22.04 -0.73
C PHE A 339 12.94 23.30 -1.36
N CYS A 340 12.86 23.47 -2.69
CA CYS A 340 13.22 24.71 -3.36
C CYS A 340 12.40 25.90 -2.84
N GLY A 341 11.08 25.71 -2.69
CA GLY A 341 10.17 26.69 -2.09
C GLY A 341 10.56 27.07 -0.66
N LEU A 342 10.88 26.09 0.19
CA LEU A 342 11.36 26.30 1.56
C LEU A 342 12.72 27.02 1.60
N GLY A 343 13.61 26.69 0.66
CA GLY A 343 14.90 27.36 0.49
C GLY A 343 14.73 28.85 0.18
N VAL A 344 13.74 29.22 -0.63
CA VAL A 344 13.42 30.62 -0.95
C VAL A 344 12.61 31.29 0.17
N TRP A 345 11.74 30.52 0.85
CA TRP A 345 10.84 31.02 1.88
C TRP A 345 11.57 31.76 3.00
N ILE A 346 12.75 31.30 3.42
CA ILE A 346 13.52 31.94 4.50
C ILE A 346 13.85 33.42 4.20
N PHE A 347 13.93 33.82 2.93
CA PHE A 347 14.16 35.21 2.52
C PHE A 347 12.91 36.09 2.65
N THR A 348 11.73 35.48 2.79
CA THR A 348 10.44 36.18 2.93
C THR A 348 10.10 36.50 4.40
N VAL A 349 10.75 35.83 5.36
CA VAL A 349 10.51 36.01 6.80
C VAL A 349 11.09 37.36 7.29
N PRO A 350 10.27 38.36 7.65
CA PRO A 350 10.73 39.72 7.95
C PRO A 350 11.75 39.79 9.10
N GLU A 351 11.57 38.98 10.14
CA GLU A 351 12.39 38.92 11.36
C GLU A 351 13.82 38.45 11.07
N LEU A 352 13.98 37.64 10.03
CA LEU A 352 15.25 37.15 9.55
C LEU A 352 15.79 38.08 8.45
N ARG A 353 14.92 38.57 7.54
CA ARG A 353 15.27 39.40 6.38
C ARG A 353 15.93 40.72 6.79
N GLY A 354 15.39 41.39 7.81
CA GLY A 354 15.97 42.63 8.34
C GLY A 354 17.36 42.43 8.99
N LYS A 355 17.63 41.23 9.52
CA LYS A 355 18.93 40.88 10.13
C LYS A 355 19.97 40.50 9.07
N MET A 356 19.54 39.97 7.92
CA MET A 356 20.40 39.63 6.78
C MET A 356 21.05 40.87 6.13
N LEU A 357 20.24 41.90 5.85
CA LEU A 357 20.68 43.08 5.10
C LEU A 357 21.64 44.00 5.88
N SER A 358 21.60 43.98 7.22
CA SER A 358 22.52 44.80 8.04
C SER A 358 23.89 44.16 8.29
N GLY A 359 24.12 42.91 7.85
CA GLY A 359 25.42 42.24 7.87
C GLY A 359 26.10 42.01 9.24
N LYS A 360 25.52 42.51 10.35
CA LYS A 360 26.24 42.64 11.63
C LYS A 360 25.58 41.99 12.85
N ARG A 361 24.50 41.22 12.73
CA ARG A 361 23.87 40.55 13.89
C ARG A 361 23.96 39.02 13.83
N LYS A 362 24.47 38.45 14.93
CA LYS A 362 24.42 37.01 15.20
C LYS A 362 23.01 36.63 15.65
N VAL A 363 22.53 35.49 15.21
CA VAL A 363 21.32 34.85 15.73
C VAL A 363 21.76 33.91 16.84
N SER A 364 21.20 34.11 18.02
CA SER A 364 21.50 33.30 19.20
C SER A 364 20.36 32.33 19.45
N PHE A 365 20.70 31.08 19.72
CA PHE A 365 19.73 30.05 20.11
C PHE A 365 20.28 29.25 21.27
N GLN A 366 19.38 28.79 22.14
CA GLN A 366 19.73 27.92 23.24
C GLN A 366 19.83 26.48 22.70
N SER A 367 21.01 25.89 22.81
CA SER A 367 21.25 24.49 22.49
C SER A 367 20.51 23.57 23.47
N HIS A 368 20.37 22.29 23.11
CA HIS A 368 19.79 21.25 23.97
C HIS A 368 20.54 21.07 25.31
N THR A 369 21.79 21.54 25.40
CA THR A 369 22.58 21.56 26.65
C THR A 369 22.40 22.85 27.46
N GLY A 370 21.47 23.72 27.08
CA GLY A 370 21.21 25.01 27.74
C GLY A 370 22.22 26.13 27.40
N LYS A 371 23.25 25.87 26.59
CA LYS A 371 24.24 26.89 26.18
C LYS A 371 23.70 27.74 25.05
N ILE A 372 23.85 29.05 25.15
CA ILE A 372 23.52 29.97 24.07
C ILE A 372 24.63 29.93 23.02
N VAL A 373 24.28 29.54 21.79
CA VAL A 373 25.19 29.51 20.65
C VAL A 373 24.76 30.58 19.66
N SER A 374 25.72 31.33 19.12
CA SER A 374 25.47 32.49 18.26
C SER A 374 26.14 32.34 16.92
N PHE A 375 25.36 32.27 15.84
CA PHE A 375 25.86 32.16 14.47
C PHE A 375 25.59 33.43 13.67
N PRO A 376 26.45 33.81 12.71
CA PRO A 376 26.16 34.92 11.82
C PRO A 376 24.92 34.58 10.97
N ALA A 377 23.96 35.52 10.89
CA ALA A 377 22.69 35.29 10.19
C ALA A 377 22.92 34.78 8.75
N LYS A 378 23.89 35.35 8.02
CA LYS A 378 24.26 34.93 6.66
C LYS A 378 24.64 33.45 6.57
N ALA A 379 25.34 32.90 7.58
CA ALA A 379 25.70 31.48 7.57
C ALA A 379 24.47 30.58 7.75
N ILE A 380 23.49 30.99 8.57
CA ILE A 380 22.24 30.26 8.75
C ILE A 380 21.44 30.21 7.46
N TYR A 381 21.37 31.34 6.74
CA TYR A 381 20.70 31.43 5.44
C TYR A 381 21.31 30.51 4.40
N VAL A 382 22.64 30.58 4.26
CA VAL A 382 23.38 29.73 3.33
C VAL A 382 23.19 28.27 3.73
N ALA A 383 23.34 27.92 5.01
CA ALA A 383 23.14 26.56 5.50
C ALA A 383 21.73 26.03 5.22
N TRP A 384 20.68 26.82 5.48
CA TRP A 384 19.30 26.45 5.20
C TRP A 384 19.05 26.24 3.71
N PHE A 385 19.45 27.21 2.88
CA PHE A 385 19.26 27.12 1.43
C PHE A 385 20.02 25.92 0.84
N THR A 386 21.27 25.71 1.26
CA THR A 386 22.07 24.56 0.85
C THR A 386 21.45 23.25 1.32
N LEU A 387 20.95 23.16 2.56
CA LEU A 387 20.27 21.97 3.06
C LEU A 387 19.01 21.66 2.25
N CYS A 388 18.18 22.66 1.97
CA CYS A 388 17.00 22.51 1.12
C CYS A 388 17.37 22.03 -0.29
N LEU A 389 18.42 22.59 -0.91
CA LEU A 389 18.90 22.11 -2.21
C LEU A 389 19.38 20.66 -2.14
N VAL A 390 20.16 20.29 -1.13
CA VAL A 390 20.63 18.91 -0.96
C VAL A 390 19.46 17.94 -0.79
N LEU A 391 18.50 18.25 0.09
CA LEU A 391 17.31 17.43 0.31
C LEU A 391 16.45 17.33 -0.96
N GLY A 392 16.29 18.44 -1.69
CA GLY A 392 15.57 18.46 -2.97
C GLY A 392 16.30 17.74 -4.10
N SER A 393 17.64 17.70 -4.11
CA SER A 393 18.40 16.88 -5.06
C SER A 393 18.34 15.41 -4.70
N PHE A 394 18.36 15.07 -3.41
CA PHE A 394 18.22 13.70 -2.92
C PHE A 394 16.90 13.05 -3.38
N THR A 395 15.81 13.82 -3.45
CA THR A 395 14.52 13.32 -3.93
C THR A 395 14.50 12.98 -5.42
N LEU A 396 15.50 13.40 -6.20
CA LEU A 396 15.65 13.06 -7.61
C LEU A 396 16.61 11.89 -7.86
N LEU A 397 17.32 11.41 -6.83
CA LEU A 397 18.26 10.31 -6.99
C LEU A 397 17.50 9.00 -7.30
N PRO A 398 18.06 8.13 -8.16
CA PRO A 398 17.47 6.84 -8.47
C PRO A 398 17.34 5.99 -7.20
N LEU A 399 16.31 5.16 -7.15
CA LEU A 399 16.05 4.22 -6.05
C LEU A 399 16.18 2.76 -6.49
N GLU A 400 16.23 2.51 -7.80
CA GLU A 400 16.33 1.17 -8.34
C GLU A 400 17.79 0.76 -8.49
N ILE A 401 18.09 -0.47 -8.08
CA ILE A 401 19.45 -1.00 -8.09
C ILE A 401 20.01 -1.03 -9.52
N ASN A 402 19.12 -1.21 -10.50
CA ASN A 402 19.45 -1.29 -11.92
C ASN A 402 19.70 0.08 -12.58
N ASP A 403 19.22 1.19 -11.99
CA ASP A 403 19.43 2.53 -12.57
C ASP A 403 20.88 3.01 -12.39
N SER A 404 21.39 2.96 -11.16
CA SER A 404 22.80 3.19 -10.85
C SER A 404 23.06 3.02 -9.33
N ALA A 405 23.51 1.83 -8.94
CA ALA A 405 23.96 1.55 -7.57
C ALA A 405 25.05 2.52 -7.06
N VAL A 406 25.88 3.06 -7.95
CA VAL A 406 26.93 4.04 -7.63
C VAL A 406 26.30 5.35 -7.14
N LEU A 407 25.38 5.93 -7.92
CA LEU A 407 24.68 7.16 -7.58
C LEU A 407 23.84 7.03 -6.29
N MET A 408 23.20 5.87 -6.06
CA MET A 408 22.53 5.57 -4.79
C MET A 408 23.49 5.61 -3.60
N SER A 409 24.65 4.96 -3.74
CA SER A 409 25.68 4.88 -2.70
C SER A 409 26.28 6.26 -2.39
N VAL A 410 26.54 7.06 -3.43
CA VAL A 410 27.02 8.44 -3.29
C VAL A 410 25.99 9.31 -2.56
N GLY A 411 24.71 9.20 -2.91
CA GLY A 411 23.62 9.89 -2.22
C GLY A 411 23.56 9.54 -0.72
N ALA A 412 23.61 8.25 -0.39
CA ALA A 412 23.59 7.78 0.99
C ALA A 412 24.80 8.28 1.80
N ILE A 413 26.01 8.20 1.24
CA ILE A 413 27.23 8.71 1.87
C ILE A 413 27.14 10.21 2.10
N LEU A 414 26.60 10.98 1.15
CA LEU A 414 26.49 12.43 1.25
C LEU A 414 25.52 12.84 2.37
N VAL A 415 24.36 12.18 2.46
CA VAL A 415 23.40 12.40 3.56
C VAL A 415 24.00 12.01 4.91
N LEU A 416 24.64 10.84 5.00
CA LEU A 416 25.29 10.38 6.23
C LEU A 416 26.42 11.33 6.68
N SER A 417 27.21 11.83 5.72
CA SER A 417 28.28 12.80 5.99
C SER A 417 27.73 14.11 6.53
N ILE A 418 26.62 14.62 5.98
CA ILE A 418 25.97 15.84 6.48
C ILE A 418 25.41 15.61 7.89
N LEU A 419 24.75 14.48 8.14
CA LEU A 419 24.25 14.13 9.48
C LEU A 419 25.39 14.01 10.49
N LEU A 420 26.49 13.34 10.13
CA LEU A 420 27.68 13.22 10.97
C LEU A 420 28.34 14.58 11.20
N LEU A 421 28.35 15.48 10.20
CA LEU A 421 28.93 16.81 10.35
C LEU A 421 28.10 17.67 11.31
N VAL A 422 26.77 17.63 11.21
CA VAL A 422 25.84 18.26 12.17
C VAL A 422 26.00 17.67 13.58
N TYR A 423 26.15 16.35 13.70
CA TYR A 423 26.29 15.69 15.00
C TYR A 423 27.68 15.88 15.62
N SER A 424 28.73 15.90 14.81
CA SER A 424 30.13 16.06 15.27
C SER A 424 30.38 17.44 15.87
N THR A 425 29.69 18.48 15.39
CA THR A 425 29.73 19.82 16.00
C THR A 425 29.18 19.85 17.42
N ASP A 426 28.33 18.88 17.81
CA ASP A 426 27.84 18.72 19.18
C ASP A 426 28.73 17.80 20.05
N VAL A 427 29.36 16.76 19.47
CA VAL A 427 30.21 15.81 20.21
C VAL A 427 31.53 16.43 20.70
N VAL A 428 32.09 17.40 19.97
CA VAL A 428 33.26 18.16 20.44
C VAL A 428 32.90 19.00 21.67
N GLY A 429 31.65 19.46 21.80
CA GLY A 429 31.14 20.11 23.01
C GLY A 429 30.89 19.15 24.18
N PHE A 430 30.47 17.92 23.89
CA PHE A 430 30.14 16.88 24.88
C PHE A 430 31.37 16.24 25.53
N SER A 431 32.43 15.98 24.74
CA SER A 431 33.68 15.37 25.22
C SER A 431 34.56 16.34 26.03
N VAL A 432 34.63 17.62 25.62
CA VAL A 432 35.40 18.67 26.32
C VAL A 432 34.80 18.99 27.70
N PHE A 433 33.48 18.89 27.88
CA PHE A 433 32.82 19.17 29.16
C PHE A 433 33.07 18.08 30.22
N ARG A 434 33.18 16.80 29.82
CA ARG A 434 33.58 15.70 30.74
C ARG A 434 35.06 15.73 31.08
N GLY A 435 35.94 16.09 30.13
CA GLY A 435 37.37 16.27 30.39
C GLY A 435 37.63 17.36 31.45
N LEU A 436 36.93 18.50 31.35
CA LEU A 436 37.05 19.61 32.31
C LEU A 436 36.38 19.32 33.67
N GLN A 437 35.33 18.50 33.73
CA GLN A 437 34.71 18.08 34.99
C GLN A 437 35.53 17.00 35.74
N CYS A 438 36.24 16.11 35.03
CA CYS A 438 37.15 15.17 35.68
C CYS A 438 38.38 15.86 36.28
N PHE A 439 38.94 16.89 35.63
CA PHE A 439 40.11 17.61 36.15
C PHE A 439 39.81 18.62 37.26
N ARG A 440 38.56 19.02 37.48
CA ARG A 440 38.16 19.86 38.64
C ARG A 440 37.82 19.06 39.90
N ARG A 441 37.69 17.72 39.81
CA ARG A 441 37.27 16.88 40.94
C ARG A 441 38.40 16.20 41.69
N PHE A 442 39.63 16.27 41.19
CA PHE A 442 40.82 15.80 41.90
C PHE A 442 41.63 17.01 42.35
N GLY A 443 41.54 17.31 43.65
CA GLY A 443 42.43 18.23 44.33
C GLY A 443 43.88 17.76 44.23
N ASN A 444 44.78 18.72 44.34
CA ASN A 444 46.24 18.52 44.34
C ASN A 444 46.63 17.37 45.30
N PRO A 445 47.26 16.28 44.84
CA PRO A 445 47.53 15.10 45.66
C PRO A 445 48.69 15.27 46.66
N PHE A 446 49.13 16.50 46.93
CA PHE A 446 50.25 16.81 47.83
C PHE A 446 49.86 17.50 49.15
N ASP A 447 48.57 17.67 49.44
CA ASP A 447 48.10 18.27 50.71
C ASP A 447 47.99 17.25 51.88
N PHE A 448 48.64 16.09 51.78
CA PHE A 448 48.56 15.00 52.80
C PHE A 448 49.87 14.73 53.58
N ILE A 449 50.78 15.70 53.64
CA ILE A 449 51.97 15.64 54.51
C ILE A 449 52.22 17.01 55.14
N GLU A 450 51.49 17.30 56.23
CA GLU A 450 51.84 18.24 57.31
C GLU A 450 50.54 18.66 58.03
N ARG A 451 50.11 17.86 59.02
CA ARG A 451 49.34 18.25 60.23
C ARG A 451 48.91 17.01 61.04
N GLU A 452 49.91 16.25 61.49
CA GLU A 452 49.94 15.64 62.82
C GLU A 452 51.39 15.70 63.31
N LEU A 453 51.79 16.91 63.68
CA LEU A 453 52.60 17.26 64.84
C LEU A 453 52.01 18.56 65.41
#